data_AF-A0A1Q6T5M5-F1
#
_entry.id   AF-A0A1Q6T5M5-F1
#
_cell.length_a   1.000
_cell.length_b   1.000
_cell.length_c   1.000
_cell.angle_alpha   90.00
_cell.angle_beta   90.00
_cell.angle_gamma   90.00
#
_symmetry.space_group_name_H-M   'P 1'
#
loop_
_entity.id
_entity.type
_entity.pdbx_description
1 polymer ?
#
loop_
_entity_poly.entity_id
_entity_poly.type
_entity_poly.pdbx_seq_one_letter_code
_entity_poly.pdbx_strand_id
1 'polypeptide(L)'
;MKKVLFIEYPKCTTCQKAKKWLQDHQIAFDDRHITEQHPTADELKKWQKIAGLPLKSFFNTSGLLYKSMDLKNKLPSMADDEKLELLGSNGMLVKRPLVISDDFILIGFKIPEWEKKFAESRG
;
A
#
# COMPACT_ATOMS: atom_id res chain seq x y z
N MET A 1 -1.04 -20.23 -8.89
CA MET A 1 -0.90 -19.52 -7.60
C MET A 1 -0.91 -18.04 -7.91
N LYS A 2 -1.82 -17.26 -7.33
CA LYS A 2 -1.85 -15.80 -7.53
C LYS A 2 -0.64 -15.19 -6.83
N LYS A 3 0.09 -14.29 -7.49
CA LYS A 3 1.31 -13.72 -6.93
C LYS A 3 0.94 -12.55 -6.04
N VAL A 4 1.17 -12.70 -4.74
CA VAL A 4 0.92 -11.62 -3.77
C VAL A 4 2.24 -10.92 -3.48
N LEU A 5 2.29 -9.61 -3.66
CA LEU A 5 3.44 -8.78 -3.32
C LEU A 5 3.11 -7.96 -2.07
N PHE A 6 3.88 -8.19 -1.02
CA PHE A 6 3.75 -7.52 0.27
C PHE A 6 4.77 -6.39 0.37
N ILE A 7 4.31 -5.16 0.14
CA ILE A 7 5.16 -3.98 0.30
C ILE A 7 5.20 -3.60 1.77
N GLU A 8 6.37 -3.73 2.36
CA GLU A 8 6.54 -3.53 3.78
C GLU A 8 7.72 -2.63 4.14
N TYR A 9 7.75 -2.26 5.42
CA TYR A 9 8.90 -1.64 6.03
C TYR A 9 9.27 -2.47 7.26
N PRO A 10 10.42 -3.15 7.29
CA PRO A 10 10.77 -4.12 8.33
C PRO A 10 10.80 -3.50 9.74
N LYS A 11 11.14 -2.20 9.85
CA LYS A 11 11.11 -1.49 11.14
C LYS A 11 9.70 -1.08 11.61
N CYS A 12 8.64 -1.37 10.83
CA CYS A 12 7.26 -1.06 11.18
C CYS A 12 6.59 -2.24 11.89
N THR A 13 6.14 -2.01 13.13
CA THR A 13 5.42 -3.02 13.93
C THR A 13 4.11 -3.48 13.27
N THR A 14 3.38 -2.58 12.59
CA THR A 14 2.17 -2.92 11.84
C THR A 14 2.47 -3.82 10.65
N CYS A 15 3.61 -3.63 9.96
CA CYS A 15 4.03 -4.51 8.88
C CYS A 15 4.35 -5.91 9.39
N GLN A 16 5.08 -6.02 10.51
CA GLN A 16 5.39 -7.32 11.12
C GLN A 16 4.11 -8.10 11.51
N LYS A 17 3.09 -7.41 12.06
CA LYS A 17 1.79 -8.02 12.36
C LYS A 17 1.09 -8.53 11.10
N ALA A 18 1.10 -7.73 10.03
CA ALA A 18 0.50 -8.08 8.75
C ALA A 18 1.21 -9.25 8.07
N LYS A 19 2.54 -9.27 8.08
CA LYS A 19 3.36 -10.38 7.58
C LYS A 19 3.00 -11.68 8.30
N LYS A 20 2.96 -11.63 9.64
CA LYS A 20 2.58 -12.79 10.45
C LYS A 20 1.17 -13.29 10.10
N TRP A 21 0.21 -12.39 9.88
CA TRP A 21 -1.14 -12.77 9.48
C TRP A 21 -1.15 -13.52 8.14
N LEU A 22 -0.40 -13.05 7.13
CA LEU A 22 -0.29 -13.74 5.84
C LEU A 22 0.32 -15.14 5.99
N GLN A 23 1.36 -15.27 6.80
CA GLN A 23 2.02 -16.55 7.08
C GLN A 23 1.08 -17.53 7.80
N ASP A 24 0.34 -17.05 8.80
CA ASP A 24 -0.64 -17.83 9.57
C ASP A 24 -1.77 -18.36 8.66
N HIS A 25 -2.19 -17.55 7.68
CA HIS A 25 -3.20 -17.92 6.69
C HIS A 25 -2.64 -18.71 5.49
N GLN A 26 -1.36 -19.12 5.56
CA GLN A 26 -0.64 -19.85 4.52
C GLN A 26 -0.72 -19.19 3.14
N ILE A 27 -0.72 -17.85 3.11
CA ILE A 27 -0.73 -17.08 1.87
C ILE A 27 0.73 -16.97 1.41
N ALA A 28 1.01 -17.38 0.18
CA ALA A 28 2.33 -17.16 -0.44
C ALA A 28 2.44 -15.70 -0.87
N PHE A 29 3.48 -15.00 -0.40
CA PHE A 29 3.75 -13.62 -0.77
C PHE A 29 5.26 -13.36 -0.90
N ASP A 30 5.61 -12.42 -1.77
CA ASP A 30 6.96 -11.83 -1.88
C ASP A 30 7.00 -10.56 -1.04
N ASP A 31 7.96 -10.41 -0.13
CA ASP A 31 8.17 -9.14 0.55
C ASP A 31 9.07 -8.19 -0.26
N ARG A 32 8.71 -6.89 -0.27
CA ARG A 32 9.46 -5.84 -0.95
C ARG A 32 9.60 -4.64 -0.04
N HIS A 33 10.83 -4.21 0.19
CA HIS A 33 11.15 -3.10 1.07
C HIS A 33 10.75 -1.76 0.42
N ILE A 34 9.77 -1.06 0.98
CA ILE A 34 9.21 0.14 0.34
C ILE A 34 10.22 1.27 0.13
N THR A 35 11.28 1.35 0.94
CA THR A 35 12.27 2.43 0.84
C THR A 35 13.43 2.09 -0.09
N GLU A 36 13.79 0.82 -0.23
CA GLU A 36 14.88 0.39 -1.12
C GLU A 36 14.33 0.16 -2.53
N GLN A 37 13.14 -0.43 -2.63
CA GLN A 37 12.44 -0.70 -3.86
C GLN A 37 11.07 -0.02 -3.80
N HIS A 38 11.08 1.31 -3.76
CA HIS A 38 9.85 2.09 -3.78
C HIS A 38 9.03 1.80 -5.05
N PRO A 39 7.71 1.85 -4.96
CA PRO A 39 6.87 1.66 -6.13
C PRO A 39 6.99 2.84 -7.09
N THR A 40 6.94 2.57 -8.38
CA THR A 40 6.95 3.62 -9.41
C THR A 40 5.56 4.26 -9.55
N ALA A 41 5.51 5.45 -10.16
CA ALA A 41 4.24 6.12 -10.47
C ALA A 41 3.30 5.24 -11.31
N ASP A 42 3.83 4.48 -12.27
CA ASP A 42 3.04 3.58 -13.12
C ASP A 42 2.47 2.39 -12.31
N GLU A 43 3.28 1.77 -11.45
CA GLU A 43 2.82 0.73 -10.52
C GLU A 43 1.69 1.24 -9.62
N LEU A 44 1.89 2.41 -9.00
CA LEU A 44 0.89 3.03 -8.12
C LEU A 44 -0.40 3.35 -8.87
N LYS A 45 -0.33 3.80 -10.12
CA LYS A 45 -1.49 4.09 -10.98
C LYS A 45 -2.29 2.82 -11.25
N LYS A 46 -1.62 1.70 -11.53
CA LYS A 46 -2.24 0.39 -11.70
C LYS A 46 -2.89 -0.07 -10.40
N TRP A 47 -2.18 0.01 -9.29
CA TRP A 47 -2.70 -0.42 -7.98
C TRP A 47 -3.89 0.41 -7.55
N GLN A 48 -3.88 1.73 -7.78
CA GLN A 48 -5.02 2.60 -7.52
C GLN A 48 -6.26 2.14 -8.28
N LYS A 49 -6.13 1.85 -9.59
CA LYS A 49 -7.24 1.38 -10.42
C LYS A 49 -7.83 0.07 -9.91
N ILE A 50 -6.98 -0.88 -9.52
CA ILE A 50 -7.39 -2.18 -8.98
C ILE A 50 -8.04 -2.00 -7.59
N ALA A 51 -7.47 -1.15 -6.73
CA ALA A 51 -8.01 -0.86 -5.41
C ALA A 51 -9.40 -0.21 -5.49
N GLY A 52 -9.67 0.57 -6.55
CA GLY A 52 -10.84 1.43 -6.64
C GLY A 52 -10.86 2.53 -5.57
N LEU A 53 -9.69 2.89 -5.02
CA LEU A 53 -9.56 3.86 -3.94
C LEU A 53 -8.91 5.16 -4.43
N PRO A 54 -9.25 6.31 -3.84
CA PRO A 54 -8.59 7.57 -4.18
C PRO A 54 -7.09 7.50 -3.83
N LEU A 55 -6.24 8.18 -4.62
CA LEU A 55 -4.79 8.22 -4.39
C LEU A 55 -4.43 8.66 -2.97
N LYS A 56 -5.23 9.57 -2.39
CA LYS A 56 -5.10 10.00 -0.99
C LYS A 56 -5.01 8.83 0.00
N SER A 57 -5.69 7.71 -0.26
CA SER A 57 -5.63 6.52 0.60
C SER A 57 -4.26 5.85 0.60
N PHE A 58 -3.50 5.96 -0.50
CA PHE A 58 -2.13 5.45 -0.60
C PHE A 58 -1.12 6.34 0.13
N PHE A 59 -1.47 7.57 0.50
CA PHE A 59 -0.59 8.41 1.29
C PHE A 59 -0.60 7.98 2.76
N ASN A 60 0.57 8.00 3.37
CA ASN A 60 0.76 7.81 4.79
C ASN A 60 0.27 9.04 5.57
N THR A 61 -1.04 9.19 5.68
CA THR A 61 -1.70 10.33 6.34
C THR A 61 -1.29 10.52 7.80
N SER A 62 -0.86 9.45 8.47
CA SER A 62 -0.38 9.48 9.85
C SER A 62 1.11 9.76 9.97
N GLY A 63 1.86 9.70 8.85
CA GLY A 63 3.30 9.90 8.81
C GLY A 63 3.69 11.35 9.07
N LEU A 64 4.85 11.54 9.71
CA LEU A 64 5.43 12.87 9.94
C LEU A 64 5.62 13.61 8.62
N LEU A 65 6.15 12.95 7.59
CA LEU A 65 6.41 13.56 6.29
C LEU A 65 5.15 14.13 5.62
N TYR A 66 4.01 13.44 5.73
CA TYR A 66 2.73 13.93 5.21
C TYR A 66 2.30 15.23 5.91
N LYS A 67 2.51 15.32 7.22
CA LYS A 67 2.21 16.53 8.02
C LYS A 67 3.23 17.64 7.74
N SER A 68 4.52 17.34 7.71
CA SER A 68 5.60 18.30 7.46
C SER A 68 5.50 18.95 6.08
N MET A 69 5.04 18.21 5.07
CA MET A 69 4.87 18.73 3.70
C MET A 69 3.50 19.40 3.46
N ASP A 70 2.64 19.40 4.48
CA ASP A 70 1.26 19.91 4.44
C ASP A 70 0.42 19.28 3.30
N LEU A 71 0.62 17.98 3.06
CA LEU A 71 -0.02 17.28 1.94
C LEU A 71 -1.54 17.27 2.05
N LYS A 72 -2.10 17.38 3.26
CA LYS A 72 -3.55 17.46 3.45
C LYS A 72 -4.19 18.60 2.64
N ASN A 73 -3.52 19.76 2.55
CA ASN A 73 -4.04 20.92 1.83
C ASN A 73 -3.59 20.94 0.37
N LYS A 74 -2.44 20.32 0.05
CA LYS A 74 -1.92 20.27 -1.32
C LYS A 74 -2.58 19.21 -2.20
N LEU A 75 -2.87 18.03 -1.65
CA LEU A 75 -3.44 16.91 -2.40
C LEU A 75 -4.75 17.24 -3.13
N PRO A 76 -5.72 18.00 -2.56
CA PRO A 76 -6.92 18.39 -3.29
C PRO A 76 -6.64 19.23 -4.54
N SER A 77 -5.57 20.03 -4.53
CA SER A 77 -5.20 20.92 -5.63
C SER A 77 -4.22 20.29 -6.63
N MET A 78 -3.56 19.19 -6.25
CA MET A 78 -2.61 18.46 -7.11
C MET A 78 -3.32 17.57 -8.12
N ALA A 79 -2.75 17.47 -9.32
CA ALA A 79 -3.16 16.49 -10.31
C ALA A 79 -2.83 15.06 -9.85
N ASP A 80 -3.54 14.07 -10.37
CA ASP A 80 -3.30 12.67 -9.99
C ASP A 80 -1.91 12.18 -10.42
N ASP A 81 -1.40 12.64 -11.55
CA ASP A 81 -0.04 12.33 -12.00
C ASP A 81 1.01 12.90 -11.02
N GLU A 82 0.87 14.14 -10.55
CA GLU A 82 1.76 14.71 -9.53
C GLU A 82 1.73 13.93 -8.21
N LYS A 83 0.54 13.45 -7.80
CA LYS A 83 0.41 12.61 -6.59
C LYS A 83 1.14 11.29 -6.75
N LEU A 84 1.05 10.68 -7.94
CA LEU A 84 1.72 9.42 -8.26
C LEU A 84 3.24 9.61 -8.29
N GLU A 85 3.73 10.67 -8.92
CA GLU A 85 5.15 11.02 -8.91
C GLU A 85 5.65 11.26 -7.50
N LEU A 86 4.89 11.98 -6.68
CA LEU A 86 5.25 12.25 -5.29
C LEU A 86 5.32 10.96 -4.45
N LEU A 87 4.32 10.09 -4.56
CA LEU A 87 4.32 8.78 -3.89
C LEU A 87 5.50 7.92 -4.36
N GLY A 88 5.77 7.92 -5.66
CA GLY A 88 6.87 7.16 -6.25
C GLY A 88 8.25 7.74 -5.96
N SER A 89 8.34 9.03 -5.65
CA SER A 89 9.60 9.70 -5.28
C SER A 89 10.09 9.30 -3.88
N ASN A 90 9.18 8.95 -2.97
CA ASN A 90 9.56 8.59 -1.62
C ASN A 90 8.62 7.53 -1.02
N GLY A 91 9.12 6.30 -0.88
CA GLY A 91 8.38 5.19 -0.25
C GLY A 91 7.91 5.47 1.19
N MET A 92 8.48 6.46 1.89
CA MET A 92 7.99 6.86 3.21
C MET A 92 6.64 7.60 3.18
N LEU A 93 6.31 8.24 2.04
CA LEU A 93 5.02 8.86 1.79
C LEU A 93 3.92 7.84 1.53
N VAL A 94 4.30 6.63 1.13
CA VAL A 94 3.36 5.55 0.84
C VAL A 94 2.89 4.90 2.14
N LYS A 95 1.58 4.65 2.23
CA LYS A 95 0.93 3.98 3.33
C LYS A 95 1.34 2.52 3.36
N ARG A 96 1.56 2.00 4.56
CA ARG A 96 2.11 0.67 4.80
C ARG A 96 1.30 -0.08 5.85
N PRO A 97 1.27 -1.42 5.80
CA PRO A 97 1.73 -2.26 4.69
C PRO A 97 0.84 -2.14 3.44
N LEU A 98 1.33 -2.52 2.26
CA LEU A 98 0.48 -2.75 1.09
C LEU A 98 0.51 -4.23 0.71
N VAL A 99 -0.64 -4.76 0.31
CA VAL A 99 -0.74 -6.07 -0.32
C VAL A 99 -1.23 -5.87 -1.73
N ILE A 100 -0.41 -6.29 -2.69
CA ILE A 100 -0.72 -6.20 -4.11
C ILE A 100 -1.01 -7.61 -4.60
N SER A 101 -2.24 -7.85 -5.03
CA SER A 101 -2.66 -9.08 -5.71
C SER A 101 -3.12 -8.71 -7.14
N ASP A 102 -3.27 -9.71 -8.00
CA ASP A 102 -3.79 -9.52 -9.35
C ASP A 102 -5.21 -8.93 -9.36
N ASP A 103 -6.05 -9.34 -8.41
CA ASP A 103 -7.48 -8.94 -8.38
C ASP A 103 -7.79 -7.80 -7.41
N PHE A 104 -6.95 -7.57 -6.40
CA PHE A 104 -7.24 -6.62 -5.34
C PHE A 104 -5.97 -6.04 -4.71
N ILE A 105 -6.12 -4.84 -4.16
CA ILE A 105 -5.06 -4.15 -3.43
C ILE A 105 -5.57 -3.80 -2.04
N LEU A 106 -4.79 -4.13 -1.01
CA LEU A 106 -5.09 -3.76 0.37
C LEU A 106 -4.10 -2.71 0.85
N ILE A 107 -4.62 -1.68 1.51
CA ILE A 107 -3.84 -0.53 1.96
C ILE A 107 -3.93 -0.40 3.48
N GLY A 108 -2.79 -0.62 4.13
CA GLY A 108 -2.70 -0.72 5.59
C GLY A 108 -3.15 -2.09 6.09
N PHE A 109 -2.99 -2.30 7.40
CA PHE A 109 -3.37 -3.55 8.03
C PHE A 109 -4.74 -3.42 8.69
N LYS A 110 -5.76 -4.02 8.06
CA LYS A 110 -7.13 -4.09 8.57
C LYS A 110 -7.63 -5.51 8.41
N ILE A 111 -7.57 -6.27 9.49
CA ILE A 111 -7.99 -7.68 9.55
C ILE A 111 -9.34 -7.94 8.85
N PRO A 112 -10.45 -7.23 9.15
CA PRO A 112 -11.74 -7.53 8.51
C PRO A 112 -11.76 -7.28 7.00
N GLU A 113 -10.97 -6.31 6.51
CA GLU A 113 -10.86 -6.01 5.07
C GLU A 113 -10.03 -7.06 4.36
N TRP A 114 -8.95 -7.51 5.00
CA TRP A 114 -8.07 -8.56 4.52
C TRP A 114 -8.79 -9.90 4.44
N GLU A 115 -9.42 -10.33 5.54
CA GLU A 115 -10.21 -11.56 5.60
C GLU A 115 -11.26 -11.60 4.49
N LYS A 116 -12.02 -10.50 4.34
CA LYS A 116 -13.03 -10.40 3.29
C LYS A 116 -12.41 -10.56 1.90
N LYS A 117 -11.35 -9.80 1.57
CA LYS A 117 -10.74 -9.83 0.23
C LYS A 117 -10.07 -11.16 -0.10
N PHE A 118 -9.38 -11.76 0.87
CA PHE A 118 -8.78 -13.08 0.70
C PHE A 118 -9.83 -14.19 0.64
N ALA A 119 -10.97 -14.06 1.33
CA ALA A 119 -12.10 -14.97 1.18
C ALA A 119 -12.75 -14.84 -0.20
N GLU A 120 -13.03 -13.60 -0.66
CA GLU A 120 -13.59 -13.31 -2.00
C GLU A 120 -12.69 -13.84 -3.13
N SER A 121 -11.36 -13.81 -2.95
CA SER A 121 -10.42 -14.30 -3.97
C SER A 121 -10.18 -15.82 -3.94
N ARG A 122 -10.63 -16.52 -2.89
CA ARG A 122 -10.48 -17.98 -2.75
C ARG A 122 -11.71 -18.76 -3.21
N GLY A 123 -12.86 -18.10 -3.33
CA GLY A 123 -14.08 -18.64 -3.95
C GLY A 123 -14.00 -18.61 -5.47
#